data_AF-A0A1Q3AME5-F1
#
_entry.id   AF-A0A1Q3AME5-F1
#
_cell.length_a   1.000
_cell.length_b   1.000
_cell.length_c   1.000
_cell.angle_alpha   90.00
_cell.angle_beta   90.00
_cell.angle_gamma   90.00
#
_symmetry.space_group_name_H-M   'P 1'
#
loop_
_entity.id
_entity.type
_entity.pdbx_description
1 polymer ?
#
loop_
_entity_poly.entity_id
_entity_poly.type
_entity_poly.pdbx_seq_one_letter_code
_entity_poly.pdbx_strand_id
1 'polypeptide(L)'
;EFEFGPSETSSTLIPASVPVRVSTRDRVPKSFGEDFVTYHLEDDPSSYKEAMRSRDSLLWAEAIDDEMSSLLQNHTWQLVDLPKG
;
A
#
# COMPACT_ATOMS: atom_id res chain seq x y z
N GLU A 1 16.90 39.64 9.94
CA GLU A 1 15.91 39.34 8.87
C GLU A 1 16.17 37.93 8.33
N PHE A 2 15.26 37.45 7.48
CA PHE A 2 15.27 36.25 6.62
C PHE A 2 16.66 35.83 6.07
N GLU A 3 16.93 34.58 5.66
CA GLU A 3 16.05 33.51 5.13
C GLU A 3 16.75 32.12 5.23
N PHE A 4 16.05 31.01 4.93
CA PHE A 4 16.53 29.62 5.05
C PHE A 4 16.74 28.92 3.69
N GLY A 5 17.84 28.17 3.54
CA GLY A 5 18.06 27.19 2.45
C GLY A 5 18.65 27.74 1.14
N PRO A 6 18.77 26.93 0.07
CA PRO A 6 18.77 25.45 -0.05
C PRO A 6 20.22 24.90 -0.27
N SER A 7 20.56 23.61 -0.39
CA SER A 7 19.94 22.28 -0.14
C SER A 7 21.06 21.21 -0.20
N GLU A 8 20.90 20.04 0.43
CA GLU A 8 21.83 18.91 0.27
C GLU A 8 21.51 18.07 -0.98
N THR A 9 22.51 17.84 -1.85
CA THR A 9 22.46 16.80 -2.88
C THR A 9 23.80 16.07 -2.99
N SER A 10 23.88 14.82 -2.49
CA SER A 10 24.94 13.89 -2.90
C SER A 10 24.47 12.44 -2.84
N SER A 11 23.85 12.04 -3.96
CA SER A 11 23.65 10.66 -4.45
C SER A 11 24.35 9.54 -3.67
N THR A 12 23.63 8.90 -2.75
CA THR A 12 24.04 7.58 -2.22
C THR A 12 23.79 6.52 -3.30
N LEU A 13 24.88 6.09 -3.93
CA LEU A 13 24.91 4.97 -4.88
C LEU A 13 24.22 3.73 -4.28
N ILE A 14 23.18 3.22 -4.94
CA ILE A 14 22.58 1.93 -4.58
C ILE A 14 23.60 0.83 -4.92
N PRO A 15 24.13 0.07 -3.93
CA PRO A 15 25.00 -1.06 -4.25
C PRO A 15 24.17 -2.16 -4.92
N ALA A 16 24.63 -2.61 -6.09
CA ALA A 16 24.00 -3.72 -6.80
C ALA A 16 23.99 -4.98 -5.92
N SER A 17 22.88 -5.72 -5.96
CA SER A 17 22.63 -6.98 -5.22
C SER A 17 22.68 -6.89 -3.68
N VAL A 18 21.65 -6.28 -3.07
CA VAL A 18 21.21 -6.75 -1.75
C VAL A 18 20.35 -8.00 -1.99
N PRO A 19 20.73 -9.20 -1.50
CA PRO A 19 19.93 -10.40 -1.71
C PRO A 19 18.58 -10.26 -0.98
N VAL A 20 17.49 -10.56 -1.69
CA VAL A 20 16.13 -10.54 -1.12
C VAL A 20 16.09 -11.48 0.07
N ARG A 21 15.77 -10.96 1.26
CA ARG A 21 15.65 -11.75 2.49
C ARG A 21 14.39 -12.62 2.43
N VAL A 22 14.50 -13.79 1.83
CA VAL A 22 13.48 -14.83 1.87
C VAL A 22 13.54 -15.62 3.17
N SER A 23 12.38 -16.00 3.70
CA SER A 23 12.29 -16.92 4.85
C SER A 23 12.78 -18.31 4.43
N THR A 24 13.83 -18.79 5.08
CA THR A 24 14.35 -20.16 4.95
C THR A 24 13.63 -21.19 5.84
N ARG A 25 12.65 -20.75 6.64
CA ARG A 25 11.83 -21.64 7.49
C ARG A 25 10.84 -22.44 6.64
N ASP A 26 10.68 -23.72 6.96
CA ASP A 26 9.60 -24.55 6.41
C ASP A 26 8.24 -23.90 6.63
N ARG A 27 7.46 -23.79 5.55
CA ARG A 27 6.11 -23.22 5.61
C ARG A 27 5.15 -24.28 6.14
N VAL A 28 4.89 -24.25 7.44
CA VAL A 28 3.78 -25.01 8.04
C VAL A 28 2.46 -24.43 7.52
N PRO A 29 1.62 -25.23 6.81
CA PRO A 29 0.31 -24.76 6.38
C PRO A 29 -0.56 -24.49 7.61
N LYS A 30 -1.30 -23.38 7.61
CA LYS A 30 -2.36 -23.18 8.60
C LYS A 30 -3.52 -24.11 8.25
N SER A 31 -3.80 -25.08 9.12
CA SER A 31 -5.16 -25.59 9.29
C SER A 31 -5.85 -24.72 10.33
N PHE A 32 -7.01 -24.15 10.01
CA PHE A 32 -7.73 -23.27 10.93
C PHE A 32 -8.69 -24.03 11.86
N GLY A 33 -8.87 -25.35 11.67
CA GLY A 33 -9.81 -26.18 12.42
C GLY A 33 -11.24 -26.09 11.89
N GLU A 34 -12.12 -26.93 12.44
CA GLU A 34 -13.55 -26.95 12.09
C GLU A 34 -14.32 -25.75 12.68
N ASP A 35 -13.81 -25.17 13.77
CA ASP A 35 -14.39 -23.99 14.45
C ASP A 35 -14.01 -22.65 13.78
N PHE A 36 -13.39 -22.66 12.60
CA PHE A 36 -12.97 -21.44 11.90
C PHE A 36 -14.14 -20.75 11.20
N VAL A 37 -14.76 -19.81 11.90
CA VAL A 37 -15.78 -18.92 11.34
C VAL A 37 -15.11 -17.66 10.76
N THR A 38 -15.27 -17.44 9.45
CA THR A 38 -14.93 -16.17 8.79
C THR A 38 -16.19 -15.34 8.62
N TYR A 39 -16.18 -14.11 9.13
CA TYR A 39 -17.19 -13.12 8.81
C TYR A 39 -16.89 -12.55 7.42
N HIS A 40 -17.57 -13.07 6.40
CA HIS A 40 -17.65 -12.40 5.11
C HIS A 40 -18.60 -11.21 5.27
N LEU A 41 -18.06 -10.00 5.27
CA LEU A 41 -18.85 -8.80 5.02
C LEU A 41 -19.20 -8.79 3.53
N GLU A 42 -20.30 -9.48 3.17
CA GLU A 42 -20.82 -9.47 1.79
C GLU A 42 -21.28 -8.06 1.35
N ASP A 43 -21.40 -7.13 2.30
CA ASP A 43 -21.67 -5.71 2.10
C ASP A 43 -20.43 -4.87 1.71
N ASP A 44 -19.21 -5.41 1.87
CA ASP A 44 -17.97 -4.69 1.48
C ASP A 44 -17.81 -4.69 -0.05
N PRO A 45 -17.63 -3.51 -0.68
CA PRO A 45 -17.59 -3.39 -2.13
C PRO A 45 -16.33 -4.04 -2.72
N SER A 46 -16.53 -5.04 -3.59
CA SER A 46 -15.48 -5.76 -4.31
C SER A 46 -14.77 -4.91 -5.39
N SER A 47 -15.34 -3.75 -5.73
CA SER A 47 -14.87 -2.87 -6.79
C SER A 47 -15.11 -1.40 -6.47
N TYR A 48 -14.24 -0.51 -6.93
CA TYR A 48 -14.44 0.95 -6.86
C TYR A 48 -15.83 1.37 -7.39
N LYS A 49 -16.30 0.76 -8.48
CA LYS A 49 -17.63 1.07 -9.05
C LYS A 49 -18.80 0.64 -8.15
N GLU A 50 -18.58 -0.34 -7.28
CA GLU A 50 -19.55 -0.80 -6.30
C GLU A 50 -19.51 0.10 -5.07
N ALA A 51 -18.31 0.43 -4.57
CA ALA A 51 -18.09 1.37 -3.46
C ALA A 51 -18.75 2.73 -3.72
N MET A 52 -18.52 3.31 -4.91
CA MET A 52 -19.11 4.58 -5.32
C MET A 52 -20.61 4.53 -5.61
N ARG A 53 -21.22 3.33 -5.66
CA ARG A 53 -22.67 3.13 -5.81
C ARG A 53 -23.34 2.70 -4.50
N SER A 54 -22.56 2.38 -3.47
CA SER A 54 -23.06 2.09 -2.12
C SER A 54 -23.55 3.37 -1.43
N ARG A 55 -24.30 3.19 -0.34
CA ARG A 55 -24.74 4.28 0.55
C ARG A 55 -23.54 5.00 1.17
N ASP A 56 -22.49 4.25 1.44
CA ASP A 56 -21.26 4.72 2.11
C ASP A 56 -20.21 5.27 1.14
N SER A 57 -20.61 5.59 -0.10
CA SER A 57 -19.72 6.07 -1.17
C SER A 57 -18.89 7.30 -0.77
N LEU A 58 -19.41 8.17 0.09
CA LEU A 58 -18.67 9.31 0.65
C LEU A 58 -17.56 8.87 1.61
N LEU A 59 -17.83 7.89 2.48
CA LEU A 59 -16.84 7.33 3.42
C LEU A 59 -15.74 6.58 2.65
N TRP A 60 -16.11 5.84 1.60
CA TRP A 60 -15.13 5.22 0.70
C TRP A 60 -14.29 6.25 -0.06
N ALA A 61 -14.85 7.39 -0.45
CA ALA A 61 -14.10 8.46 -1.12
C ALA A 61 -13.10 9.15 -0.17
N GLU A 62 -13.53 9.47 1.06
CA GLU A 62 -12.68 10.03 2.12
C GLU A 62 -11.54 9.08 2.48
N ALA A 63 -11.83 7.79 2.72
CA ALA A 63 -10.80 6.78 3.02
C ALA A 63 -9.78 6.59 1.89
N ILE A 64 -10.19 6.74 0.61
CA ILE A 64 -9.27 6.70 -0.53
C ILE A 64 -8.36 7.93 -0.58
N ASP A 65 -8.87 9.12 -0.24
CA ASP A 65 -8.09 10.37 -0.24
C ASP A 65 -7.11 10.42 0.94
N ASP A 66 -7.52 9.94 2.12
CA ASP A 66 -6.67 9.76 3.29
C ASP A 66 -5.52 8.77 3.03
N GLU A 67 -5.82 7.60 2.44
CA GLU A 67 -4.79 6.63 2.07
C GLU A 67 -3.82 7.24 1.05
N MET A 68 -4.34 7.82 -0.04
CA MET A 68 -3.52 8.47 -1.08
C MET A 68 -2.62 9.57 -0.51
N SER A 69 -3.14 10.38 0.40
CA SER A 69 -2.39 11.40 1.14
C SER A 69 -1.31 10.79 2.03
N SER A 70 -1.60 9.67 2.71
CA SER A 70 -0.63 8.98 3.56
C SER A 70 0.52 8.37 2.75
N LEU A 71 0.24 7.78 1.57
CA LEU A 71 1.25 7.21 0.69
C LEU A 71 2.19 8.28 0.14
N LEU A 72 1.64 9.47 -0.20
CA LEU A 72 2.41 10.61 -0.66
C LEU A 72 3.28 11.21 0.46
N GLN A 73 2.73 11.40 1.66
CA GLN A 73 3.44 11.95 2.83
C GLN A 73 4.58 11.04 3.31
N ASN A 74 4.36 9.73 3.32
CA ASN A 74 5.36 8.77 3.79
C ASN A 74 6.42 8.43 2.72
N HIS A 75 6.27 8.92 1.48
CA HIS A 75 7.13 8.63 0.33
C HIS A 75 7.39 7.11 0.11
N THR A 76 6.44 6.26 0.51
CA THR A 76 6.56 4.80 0.46
C THR A 76 6.29 4.20 -0.92
N TRP A 77 5.68 4.98 -1.82
CA TRP A 77 5.37 4.57 -3.19
C TRP A 77 5.87 5.58 -4.22
N GLN A 78 6.22 5.08 -5.40
CA GLN A 78 6.60 5.86 -6.56
C GLN A 78 5.80 5.36 -7.75
N LEU A 79 5.14 6.27 -8.48
CA LEU A 79 4.47 5.93 -9.72
C LEU A 79 5.51 5.82 -10.83
N VAL A 80 5.62 4.65 -11.44
CA VAL A 80 6.58 4.35 -12.51
C VAL A 80 5.82 3.93 -13.77
N ASP A 81 6.30 4.37 -14.92
CA ASP A 81 5.75 3.96 -16.22
C ASP A 81 5.78 2.44 -16.40
N LEU A 82 4.76 1.88 -17.03
CA LEU A 82 4.73 0.47 -17.39
C LEU A 82 5.89 0.16 -18.36
N PRO A 83 6.62 -0.95 -18.16
CA PRO A 83 7.66 -1.36 -19.09
C PRO A 83 7.05 -1.64 -20.47
N LYS A 84 7.78 -1.25 -21.52
CA LYS A 84 7.42 -1.60 -22.89
C LYS A 84 7.64 -3.10 -23.07
N GLY A 85 6.59 -3.80 -23.50
CA GLY A 85 6.64 -5.22 -23.88
C GLY A 85 7.36 -5.46 -25.21
#